data_AF-A0A923EIX1-F1
#
_entry.id   AF-A0A923EIX1-F1
#
_cell.length_a   1.000
_cell.length_b   1.000
_cell.length_c   1.000
_cell.angle_alpha   90.00
_cell.angle_beta   90.00
_cell.angle_gamma   90.00
#
_symmetry.space_group_name_H-M   'P 1'
#
loop_
_entity.id
_entity.type
_entity.pdbx_description
1 polymer ?
#
loop_
_entity_poly.entity_id
_entity_poly.type
_entity_poly.pdbx_seq_one_letter_code
_entity_poly.pdbx_strand_id
1 'polypeptide(L)' 'MKTLSQMEARLKELESAIKETESRLPAHSVKPPVMMDLFALEDEYENLVQQIRACKAGGADACHD' A
#
# COMPACT_ATOMS: atom_id res chain seq x y z
N MET A 1 11.51 -4.82 12.11
CA MET A 1 11.41 -5.02 10.65
C MET A 1 10.27 -5.98 10.38
N LYS A 2 9.45 -5.75 9.35
CA LYS A 2 8.40 -6.67 8.91
C LYS A 2 9.01 -7.76 8.03
N THR A 3 8.53 -9.00 8.11
CA THR A 3 8.94 -10.07 7.20
C THR A 3 8.37 -9.83 5.80
N LEU A 4 8.91 -10.48 4.78
CA LEU A 4 8.40 -10.36 3.42
C LEU A 4 6.92 -10.76 3.34
N SER A 5 6.52 -11.86 3.99
CA SER A 5 5.12 -12.28 4.04
C SER A 5 4.22 -11.27 4.74
N GLN A 6 4.69 -10.60 5.80
CA GLN A 6 3.93 -9.54 6.45
C GLN A 6 3.75 -8.31 5.56
N MET A 7 4.77 -7.97 4.77
CA MET A 7 4.68 -6.90 3.78
C MET A 7 3.71 -7.27 2.65
N GLU A 8 3.76 -8.49 2.13
CA GLU A 8 2.83 -8.94 1.09
C GLU A 8 1.38 -9.04 1.58
N ALA A 9 1.17 -9.45 2.84
CA ALA A 9 -0.16 -9.43 3.46
C ALA A 9 -0.70 -7.99 3.57
N ARG A 10 0.12 -7.07 4.07
CA ARG A 10 -0.26 -5.65 4.19
C ARG A 10 -0.53 -5.02 2.82
N LEU A 11 0.19 -5.41 1.78
CA LEU A 11 -0.04 -4.94 0.42
C LEU A 11 -1.46 -5.30 -0.07
N LYS A 12 -1.91 -6.53 0.20
CA LYS A 12 -3.28 -6.96 -0.15
C LYS A 12 -4.35 -6.18 0.61
N GLU A 13 -4.12 -5.85 1.88
CA GLU A 13 -5.02 -5.01 2.66
C GLU A 13 -5.13 -3.61 2.06
N LEU A 14 -4.00 -3.02 1.67
CA LEU A 14 -3.96 -1.70 1.03
C LEU A 14 -4.71 -1.68 -0.31
N GLU A 15 -4.53 -2.69 -1.16
CA GLU A 15 -5.30 -2.82 -2.41
C GLU A 15 -6.81 -2.87 -2.16
N SER A 16 -7.25 -3.56 -1.12
CA SER A 16 -8.67 -3.61 -0.75
C SER A 16 -9.16 -2.25 -0.26
N ALA A 17 -8.39 -1.57 0.58
CA ALA A 17 -8.73 -0.26 1.15
C ALA A 17 -8.78 0.84 0.07
N ILE A 18 -7.86 0.81 -0.89
CA ILE A 18 -7.85 1.72 -2.05
C ILE A 18 -9.13 1.54 -2.86
N LYS A 19 -9.45 0.30 -3.26
CA LYS A 19 -10.67 0.01 -4.04
C LYS A 19 -11.95 0.40 -3.32
N GLU A 20 -12.02 0.16 -2.02
CA GLU A 20 -13.16 0.58 -1.21
C GLU A 20 -13.27 2.12 -1.18
N THR A 21 -12.15 2.81 -0.99
CA THR A 21 -12.10 4.29 -0.96
C THR A 21 -12.47 4.89 -2.32
N GLU A 22 -11.96 4.32 -3.42
CA GLU A 22 -12.35 4.68 -4.79
C GLU A 22 -13.83 4.45 -5.04
N SER A 23 -14.41 3.34 -4.57
CA SER A 23 -15.85 3.05 -4.73
C SER A 23 -16.76 4.07 -4.04
N ARG A 24 -16.23 4.75 -3.02
CA ARG A 24 -16.93 5.79 -2.25
C ARG A 24 -16.76 7.17 -2.88
N LEU A 25 -15.89 7.33 -3.89
CA LEU A 25 -15.73 8.58 -4.61
C LEU A 25 -16.93 8.83 -5.54
N PRO A 26 -17.61 9.98 -5.39
CA PRO A 26 -18.66 10.36 -6.34
C PRO A 26 -18.06 10.60 -7.73
N ALA A 27 -18.70 10.06 -8.77
CA ALA A 27 -18.29 10.22 -10.18
C ALA A 27 -18.15 11.68 -10.67
N HIS A 28 -18.76 12.64 -9.96
CA HIS A 28 -18.79 14.05 -10.34
C HIS A 28 -18.38 15.01 -9.21
N SER A 29 -17.87 14.51 -8.09
CA SER A 29 -17.39 15.38 -7.01
C SER A 29 -16.48 14.60 -6.07
N VAL A 30 -15.18 14.87 -6.13
CA VAL A 30 -14.24 14.25 -5.20
C VAL A 30 -14.30 15.02 -3.88
N LYS A 31 -14.72 14.37 -2.80
CA LYS A 31 -14.68 14.99 -1.46
C LYS A 31 -13.22 15.08 -1.02
N PRO A 32 -12.69 16.28 -0.69
CA PRO A 32 -11.27 16.44 -0.35
C PRO A 32 -10.76 15.47 0.74
N PRO A 33 -11.51 15.15 1.81
CA PRO A 33 -11.06 14.17 2.80
C PRO A 33 -10.85 12.77 2.22
N VAL A 34 -11.76 12.30 1.37
CA VAL A 34 -11.67 10.96 0.77
C VAL A 34 -10.51 10.87 -0.23
N MET A 35 -10.22 11.97 -0.93
CA MET A 35 -9.05 12.06 -1.80
C MET A 35 -7.74 12.01 -1.00
N MET A 36 -7.66 12.72 0.13
CA MET A 36 -6.47 12.68 0.99
C MET A 36 -6.24 11.29 1.60
N ASP A 37 -7.33 10.62 2.02
CA ASP A 37 -7.26 9.24 2.50
C ASP A 37 -6.78 8.29 1.39
N LEU A 38 -7.27 8.46 0.16
CA LEU A 38 -6.83 7.69 -1.00
C LEU A 38 -5.34 7.90 -1.29
N PHE A 39 -4.87 9.15 -1.33
CA PHE A 39 -3.46 9.46 -1.55
C PHE A 39 -2.55 8.87 -0.47
N ALA A 40 -2.96 8.92 0.80
CA ALA A 40 -2.19 8.31 1.88
C ALA A 40 -2.09 6.78 1.73
N LEU A 41 -3.15 6.12 1.26
CA LEU A 41 -3.14 4.68 0.98
C LEU A 41 -2.27 4.33 -0.22
N GLU A 42 -2.31 5.14 -1.28
CA GLU A 42 -1.47 4.99 -2.48
C GLU A 42 0.03 5.19 -2.15
N ASP A 43 0.36 6.21 -1.35
CA ASP A 43 1.73 6.46 -0.87
C ASP A 43 2.24 5.29 -0.02
N GLU A 44 1.41 4.74 0.90
CA GLU A 44 1.78 3.56 1.70
C GLU A 44 2.01 2.34 0.81
N TYR A 45 1.16 2.13 -0.21
CA TYR A 45 1.28 1.04 -1.18
C TYR A 45 2.60 1.13 -1.94
N GLU A 46 2.91 2.28 -2.53
CA GLU A 46 4.15 2.47 -3.29
C GLU A 46 5.39 2.25 -2.42
N ASN A 47 5.39 2.78 -1.20
CA ASN A 47 6.49 2.59 -0.26
C ASN A 47 6.70 1.10 0.07
N LEU A 48 5.61 0.37 0.30
CA LEU A 48 5.66 -1.05 0.61
C LEU A 48 6.12 -1.90 -0.60
N VAL A 49 5.69 -1.54 -1.81
CA VAL A 49 6.20 -2.16 -3.05
C VAL A 49 7.70 -1.96 -3.18
N GLN A 50 8.21 -0.75 -2.92
CA GLN A 50 9.64 -0.47 -2.96
C GLN A 50 10.41 -1.29 -1.92
N GLN A 51 9.90 -1.39 -0.70
CA GLN A 51 10.49 -2.24 0.36
C GLN A 51 10.53 -3.72 -0.06
N ILE A 52 9.44 -4.26 -0.62
CA ILE A 52 9.38 -5.63 -1.11
C ILE A 52 10.36 -5.85 -2.26
N ARG A 53 10.45 -4.92 -3.22
CA ARG A 53 11.40 -4.99 -4.33
C ARG A 53 12.84 -4.97 -3.84
N ALA A 54 13.16 -4.08 -2.91
CA ALA A 54 14.49 -3.99 -2.30
C ALA A 54 14.84 -5.29 -1.55
N CYS A 55 13.88 -5.84 -0.79
CA CYS A 55 14.01 -7.10 -0.07
C CYS A 55 14.25 -8.31 -1.01
N LYS A 56 13.58 -8.32 -2.18
CA LYS A 56 13.74 -9.36 -3.20
C LYS A 56 15.01 -9.20 -4.05
N ALA A 57 15.50 -7.97 -4.24
CA ALA A 57 16.67 -7.66 -5.07
C ALA A 57 17.99 -7.68 -4.29
N GLY A 58 17.98 -7.33 -3.00
CA GLY A 58 19.14 -7.35 -2.11
C GLY A 58 19.01 -8.49 -1.11
N GLY A 59 19.56 -9.65 -1.46
CA GLY A 59 19.48 -10.86 -0.64
C GLY A 59 19.91 -10.66 0.82
N ALA A 60 19.06 -11.19 1.71
CA ALA A 60 19.35 -11.66 3.07
C ALA A 60 19.66 -10.68 4.23
N ASP A 61 19.74 -9.35 4.04
CA ASP A 61 20.03 -8.43 5.18
C ASP A 61 18.91 -7.41 5.50
N ALA A 62 17.86 -7.31 4.69
CA ALA A 62 16.78 -6.33 4.90
C ALA A 62 15.48 -6.93 5.48
N CYS A 63 15.30 -8.25 5.39
CA CYS A 63 14.11 -8.96 5.83
C CYS A 63 14.53 -10.25 6.51
N HIS A 64 14.20 -10.40 7.79
CA HIS A 64 14.28 -11.68 8.49
C HIS A 64 12.99 -12.45 8.17
N ASP A 65 13.12 -13.72 7.77
CA ASP A 65 11.99 -14.65 7.61
C ASP A 65 11.80 -15.43 8.92
#